data_AF-D9XNT1-F1
#
_entry.id   AF-D9XNT1-F1
#
_cell.length_a   1.000
_cell.length_b   1.000
_cell.length_c   1.000
_cell.angle_alpha   90.00
_cell.angle_beta   90.00
_cell.angle_gamma   90.00
#
_symmetry.space_group_name_H-M   'P 1'
#
loop_
_entity.id
_entity.type
_entity.pdbx_description
1 polymer ?
#
loop_
_entity_poly.entity_id
_entity_poly.type
_entity_poly.pdbx_seq_one_letter_code
_entity_poly.pdbx_strand_id
1 'polypeptide(L)'
;MIRRARVFTDRAWAPAIVSPHLCNLLTLYSVPDSGQERERIVTMSNTPMAATPLTRAVLEIDEYVSGLGWDQPARLFALVDTARLRTEQPSLADRLGLGDAQETTALTPIEQDEIPTGKPLDEFLGTIAWPDAVTGCALTVERLMLPPSAEAQVPKDLDEAGLTKWVAEHPERQEVRMTVAVLRDGTRESALRLREKDSATEVLTGSELVPGLAEALTATFEE
;
A
#
# COMPACT_ATOMS: atom_id res chain seq x y z
N MET A 1 -42.43 32.27 0.48
CA MET A 1 -43.45 31.36 1.05
C MET A 1 -42.92 29.94 0.88
N ILE A 2 -42.20 29.39 1.86
CA ILE A 2 -41.64 28.02 1.81
C ILE A 2 -42.00 27.32 3.12
N ARG A 3 -42.67 26.18 3.00
CA ARG A 3 -43.22 25.37 4.09
C ARG A 3 -42.14 24.48 4.72
N ARG A 4 -42.26 24.30 6.03
CA ARG A 4 -41.59 23.28 6.87
C ARG A 4 -42.16 21.87 6.67
N ALA A 5 -41.40 20.91 7.21
CA ALA A 5 -41.70 19.50 7.57
C ALA A 5 -41.14 18.46 6.58
N ARG A 6 -40.58 17.31 6.99
CA ARG A 6 -40.81 16.53 8.20
C ARG A 6 -39.66 15.52 8.42
N VAL A 7 -39.34 15.29 9.69
CA VAL A 7 -38.61 14.12 10.19
C VAL A 7 -39.41 12.85 9.90
N PHE A 8 -38.75 11.78 9.45
CA PHE A 8 -39.25 10.41 9.53
C PHE A 8 -38.18 9.52 10.17
N THR A 9 -38.59 8.84 11.21
CA THR A 9 -37.84 7.89 12.04
C THR A 9 -38.07 6.45 11.54
N ASP A 10 -37.03 5.64 11.72
CA ASP A 10 -37.01 4.22 12.11
C ASP A 10 -37.21 3.06 11.10
N ARG A 11 -36.14 2.24 11.07
CA ARG A 11 -36.01 0.76 11.06
C ARG A 11 -36.25 -0.12 9.82
N ALA A 12 -35.15 -0.84 9.52
CA ALA A 12 -35.00 -2.30 9.48
C ALA A 12 -34.78 -2.95 8.10
N TRP A 13 -33.50 -3.14 7.75
CA TRP A 13 -33.02 -4.39 7.15
C TRP A 13 -31.55 -4.58 7.55
N ALA A 14 -31.27 -5.66 8.27
CA ALA A 14 -29.93 -6.15 8.55
C ALA A 14 -29.65 -7.33 7.63
N PRO A 15 -28.40 -7.50 7.15
CA PRO A 15 -27.83 -8.81 6.99
C PRO A 15 -26.81 -9.04 8.11
N ALA A 16 -27.02 -10.14 8.83
CA ALA A 16 -26.03 -10.70 9.73
C ALA A 16 -24.80 -11.15 8.90
N ILE A 17 -23.66 -10.49 9.11
CA ILE A 17 -22.37 -10.99 8.64
C ILE A 17 -21.63 -11.50 9.88
N VAL A 18 -21.50 -12.81 9.91
CA VAL A 18 -20.72 -13.58 10.86
C VAL A 18 -19.24 -13.24 10.65
N SER A 19 -18.54 -12.78 11.69
CA SER A 19 -17.09 -12.55 11.71
C SER A 19 -16.31 -13.80 11.30
N PRO A 20 -15.15 -13.62 10.64
CA PRO A 20 -13.90 -13.81 11.38
C PRO A 20 -12.77 -12.84 10.99
N HIS A 21 -11.98 -12.38 11.98
CA HIS A 21 -10.58 -11.91 11.84
C HIS A 21 -10.21 -10.70 10.95
N LEU A 22 -11.08 -9.70 10.80
CA LEU A 22 -10.69 -8.39 10.23
C LEU A 22 -10.36 -7.40 11.35
N CYS A 23 -9.13 -7.42 11.85
CA CYS A 23 -8.63 -6.33 12.70
C CYS A 23 -8.41 -5.08 11.84
N ASN A 24 -8.98 -3.96 12.28
CA ASN A 24 -8.90 -2.59 11.75
C ASN A 24 -7.45 -2.12 11.45
N LEU A 25 -6.86 -2.59 10.36
CA LEU A 25 -5.55 -2.18 9.86
C LEU A 25 -5.53 -0.74 9.29
N LEU A 26 -6.69 -0.09 9.19
CA LEU A 26 -6.87 1.27 8.67
C LEU A 26 -6.98 2.35 9.76
N THR A 27 -7.29 2.00 11.02
CA THR A 27 -7.78 2.99 12.01
C THR A 27 -6.68 3.61 12.89
N LEU A 28 -5.40 3.26 12.74
CA LEU A 28 -4.34 3.72 13.67
C LEU A 28 -3.15 4.36 12.94
N TYR A 29 -3.22 5.66 12.65
CA TYR A 29 -2.13 6.36 11.96
C TYR A 29 -1.92 7.80 12.43
N SER A 30 -0.71 8.08 12.89
CA SER A 30 -0.05 9.39 12.75
C SER A 30 1.38 9.13 12.28
N VAL A 31 1.73 9.71 11.13
CA VAL A 31 3.04 9.58 10.46
C VAL A 31 4.00 10.65 11.01
N PRO A 32 5.23 10.31 11.45
CA PRO A 32 6.21 11.30 11.90
C PRO A 32 6.90 12.05 10.74
N ASP A 33 7.37 13.27 11.05
CA ASP A 33 7.88 14.32 10.15
C ASP A 33 9.30 14.05 9.61
N SER A 34 9.49 14.09 8.28
CA SER A 34 10.78 14.42 7.66
C SER A 34 10.64 14.71 6.16
N GLY A 35 10.59 15.99 5.79
CA GLY A 35 10.50 16.40 4.39
C GLY A 35 11.76 16.12 3.56
N GLN A 36 11.55 15.77 2.29
CA GLN A 36 12.26 16.27 1.09
C GLN A 36 11.73 15.59 -0.19
N GLU A 37 11.31 16.41 -1.18
CA GLU A 37 10.92 16.03 -2.55
C GLU A 37 11.96 15.13 -3.23
N ARG A 38 11.52 13.96 -3.72
CA ARG A 38 12.30 13.07 -4.59
C ARG A 38 11.40 12.31 -5.56
N GLU A 39 11.22 12.84 -6.77
CA GLU A 39 10.77 12.03 -7.92
C GLU A 39 11.91 11.05 -8.28
N ARG A 40 11.85 9.83 -7.76
CA ARG A 40 12.92 8.84 -7.96
C ARG A 40 12.35 7.55 -8.54
N ILE A 41 12.80 7.23 -9.74
CA ILE A 41 12.32 6.10 -10.52
C ILE A 41 13.11 4.86 -10.12
N VAL A 42 12.40 3.76 -9.87
CA VAL A 42 12.96 2.51 -9.35
C VAL A 42 13.30 1.59 -10.51
N THR A 43 14.55 1.17 -10.63
CA THR A 43 14.94 0.11 -11.59
C THR A 43 16.08 -0.71 -10.97
N MET A 44 15.80 -1.96 -10.61
CA MET A 44 16.79 -2.93 -10.14
C MET A 44 16.47 -4.33 -10.70
N SER A 45 17.49 -5.05 -11.13
CA SER A 45 17.40 -6.23 -11.99
C SER A 45 17.73 -7.53 -11.25
N ASN A 46 16.84 -8.01 -10.37
CA ASN A 46 16.95 -9.38 -9.83
C ASN A 46 15.59 -10.04 -9.49
N THR A 47 14.65 -9.97 -10.43
CA THR A 47 13.30 -10.52 -10.25
C THR A 47 13.15 -11.90 -10.91
N PRO A 48 12.54 -12.91 -10.24
CA PRO A 48 12.40 -14.25 -10.82
C PRO A 48 11.60 -14.22 -12.15
N MET A 49 12.19 -14.79 -13.21
CA MET A 49 11.66 -14.75 -14.58
C MET A 49 10.24 -15.33 -14.74
N ALA A 50 9.75 -16.15 -13.79
CA ALA A 50 8.42 -16.75 -13.80
C ALA A 50 7.31 -15.91 -13.12
N ALA A 51 7.66 -14.75 -12.54
CA ALA A 51 6.72 -13.89 -11.85
C ALA A 51 5.87 -13.05 -12.84
N THR A 52 4.62 -12.77 -12.48
CA THR A 52 3.75 -11.86 -13.25
C THR A 52 4.33 -10.44 -13.22
N PRO A 53 4.03 -9.57 -14.21
CA PRO A 53 4.52 -8.20 -14.20
C PRO A 53 4.23 -7.42 -12.91
N LEU A 54 3.07 -7.63 -12.30
CA LEU A 54 2.70 -6.97 -11.04
C LEU A 54 3.55 -7.49 -9.87
N THR A 55 3.75 -8.81 -9.78
CA THR A 55 4.67 -9.41 -8.81
C THR A 55 6.09 -8.88 -8.98
N ARG A 56 6.54 -8.64 -10.22
CA ARG A 56 7.84 -8.05 -10.46
C ARG A 56 7.94 -6.62 -9.94
N ALA A 57 6.95 -5.77 -10.28
CA ALA A 57 6.91 -4.39 -9.81
C ALA A 57 6.87 -4.30 -8.27
N VAL A 58 6.09 -5.15 -7.61
CA VAL A 58 6.02 -5.21 -6.14
C VAL A 58 7.37 -5.54 -5.51
N LEU A 59 8.10 -6.52 -6.05
CA LEU A 59 9.43 -6.90 -5.56
C LEU A 59 10.47 -5.81 -5.82
N GLU A 60 10.42 -5.16 -6.97
CA GLU A 60 11.30 -4.02 -7.30
C GLU A 60 11.09 -2.85 -6.35
N ILE A 61 9.82 -2.54 -6.02
CA ILE A 61 9.49 -1.51 -5.02
C ILE A 61 9.99 -1.92 -3.63
N ASP A 62 9.74 -3.17 -3.19
CA ASP A 62 10.24 -3.65 -1.90
C ASP A 62 11.77 -3.53 -1.80
N GLU A 63 12.50 -3.98 -2.82
CA GLU A 63 13.96 -3.90 -2.83
C GLU A 63 14.46 -2.45 -2.79
N TYR A 64 13.84 -1.56 -3.55
CA TYR A 64 14.15 -0.13 -3.53
C TYR A 64 13.92 0.50 -2.16
N VAL A 65 12.74 0.31 -1.57
CA VAL A 65 12.42 0.87 -0.25
C VAL A 65 13.29 0.23 0.83
N SER A 66 13.63 -1.06 0.70
CA SER A 66 14.61 -1.72 1.56
C SER A 66 15.99 -1.09 1.49
N GLY A 67 16.41 -0.62 0.32
CA GLY A 67 17.65 0.13 0.15
C GLY A 67 17.67 1.48 0.89
N LEU A 68 16.52 2.00 1.34
CA LEU A 68 16.40 3.24 2.11
C LEU A 68 16.48 3.01 3.64
N GLY A 69 16.51 1.75 4.08
CA GLY A 69 16.47 1.38 5.49
C GLY A 69 15.05 1.34 6.05
N TRP A 70 14.92 1.03 7.34
CA TRP A 70 13.66 1.00 8.09
C TRP A 70 13.28 2.39 8.61
N ASP A 71 12.11 2.45 9.23
CA ASP A 71 11.53 3.63 9.86
C ASP A 71 11.24 4.73 8.80
N GLN A 72 10.80 4.30 7.62
CA GLN A 72 10.46 5.17 6.48
C GLN A 72 8.98 5.57 6.50
N PRO A 73 8.63 6.78 6.00
CA PRO A 73 7.24 7.15 5.79
C PRO A 73 6.60 6.26 4.71
N ALA A 74 5.28 6.28 4.68
CA ALA A 74 4.51 5.61 3.65
C ALA A 74 4.85 6.20 2.26
N ARG A 75 5.06 5.33 1.26
CA ARG A 75 5.44 5.74 -0.10
C ARG A 75 4.44 5.20 -1.11
N LEU A 76 3.96 6.10 -1.97
CA LEU A 76 2.99 5.81 -3.03
C LEU A 76 3.70 5.74 -4.38
N PHE A 77 3.28 4.82 -5.24
CA PHE A 77 3.83 4.64 -6.57
C PHE A 77 2.70 4.55 -7.60
N ALA A 78 2.85 5.25 -8.72
CA ALA A 78 2.07 4.99 -9.93
C ALA A 78 2.71 3.84 -10.71
N LEU A 79 1.90 2.90 -11.19
CA LEU A 79 2.33 1.82 -12.07
C LEU A 79 1.90 2.15 -13.50
N VAL A 80 2.88 2.35 -14.37
CA VAL A 80 2.66 2.70 -15.78
C VAL A 80 3.11 1.54 -16.66
N ASP A 81 2.35 1.24 -17.70
CA ASP A 81 2.78 0.28 -18.72
C ASP A 81 4.08 0.74 -19.38
N THR A 82 5.12 -0.09 -19.33
CA THR A 82 6.45 0.27 -19.82
C THR A 82 6.46 0.51 -21.33
N ALA A 83 5.66 -0.23 -22.12
CA ALA A 83 5.58 -0.04 -23.57
C ALA A 83 4.86 1.28 -23.92
N ARG A 84 3.81 1.63 -23.16
CA ARG A 84 3.12 2.93 -23.27
C ARG A 84 4.04 4.08 -22.89
N LEU A 85 4.78 3.97 -21.78
CA LEU A 85 5.74 4.97 -21.33
C LEU A 85 6.79 5.27 -22.41
N ARG A 86 7.32 4.24 -23.06
CA ARG A 86 8.27 4.39 -24.18
C ARG A 86 7.68 5.12 -25.38
N THR A 87 6.41 4.85 -25.68
CA THR A 87 5.73 5.43 -26.84
C THR A 87 5.37 6.89 -26.60
N GLU A 88 4.80 7.19 -25.44
CA GLU A 88 4.28 8.53 -25.11
C GLU A 88 5.38 9.45 -24.57
N GLN A 89 6.40 8.92 -23.89
CA GLN A 89 7.49 9.67 -23.27
C GLN A 89 8.88 9.09 -23.62
N PRO A 90 9.29 9.09 -24.90
CA PRO A 90 10.55 8.48 -25.34
C PRO A 90 11.78 9.07 -24.65
N SER A 91 11.81 10.40 -24.42
CA SER A 91 12.93 11.05 -23.71
C SER A 91 13.03 10.64 -22.23
N LEU A 92 11.92 10.26 -21.60
CA LEU A 92 11.94 9.69 -20.26
C LEU A 92 12.42 8.23 -20.31
N ALA A 93 11.90 7.44 -21.25
CA ALA A 93 12.33 6.06 -21.45
C ALA A 93 13.84 5.92 -21.73
N ASP A 94 14.43 6.81 -22.51
CA ASP A 94 15.87 6.84 -22.78
C ASP A 94 16.68 7.11 -21.50
N ARG A 95 16.23 8.07 -20.66
CA ARG A 95 16.85 8.35 -19.36
C ARG A 95 16.75 7.17 -18.41
N LEU A 96 15.74 6.31 -18.57
CA LEU A 96 15.49 5.13 -17.76
C LEU A 96 16.16 3.86 -18.32
N GLY A 97 16.85 3.94 -19.46
CA GLY A 97 17.43 2.75 -20.09
C GLY A 97 16.40 1.73 -20.58
N LEU A 98 15.14 2.16 -20.79
CA LEU A 98 14.04 1.30 -21.24
C LEU A 98 14.04 1.08 -22.76
N GLY A 99 14.96 1.71 -23.50
CA GLY A 99 15.06 1.68 -24.96
C GLY A 99 15.28 0.28 -25.55
N ASP A 100 15.96 -0.61 -24.83
CA ASP A 100 16.33 -1.96 -25.29
C ASP A 100 15.59 -3.10 -24.58
N ALA A 101 14.66 -2.78 -23.66
CA ALA A 101 13.92 -3.80 -22.92
C ALA A 101 12.94 -4.54 -23.84
N GLN A 102 13.13 -5.86 -23.97
CA GLN A 102 12.34 -6.76 -24.82
C GLN A 102 10.96 -7.12 -24.20
N GLU A 103 10.73 -6.79 -22.94
CA GLU A 103 9.55 -7.20 -22.17
C GLU A 103 8.35 -6.31 -22.50
N THR A 104 7.43 -6.83 -23.31
CA THR A 104 6.23 -6.11 -23.77
C THR A 104 5.14 -5.95 -22.70
N THR A 105 5.30 -6.55 -21.52
CA THR A 105 4.29 -6.58 -20.45
C THR A 105 4.80 -6.03 -19.12
N ALA A 106 5.92 -5.31 -19.10
CA ALA A 106 6.49 -4.76 -17.87
C ALA A 106 5.69 -3.54 -17.34
N LEU A 107 5.73 -3.35 -16.03
CA LEU A 107 5.22 -2.15 -15.35
C LEU A 107 6.41 -1.34 -14.83
N THR A 108 6.40 -0.04 -15.05
CA THR A 108 7.37 0.90 -14.49
C THR A 108 6.77 1.57 -13.26
N PRO A 109 7.29 1.32 -12.04
CA PRO A 109 6.88 2.03 -10.84
C PRO A 109 7.52 3.43 -10.81
N ILE A 110 6.67 4.44 -10.62
CA ILE A 110 7.05 5.85 -10.50
C ILE A 110 6.64 6.32 -9.10
N GLU A 111 7.62 6.61 -8.26
CA GLU A 111 7.37 7.17 -6.92
C GLU A 111 6.61 8.50 -7.02
N GLN A 112 5.56 8.65 -6.22
CA GLN A 112 4.75 9.86 -6.13
C GLN A 112 5.21 10.73 -4.96
N ASP A 113 4.74 11.97 -4.93
CA ASP A 113 5.01 12.88 -3.81
C ASP A 113 4.59 12.31 -2.46
N GLU A 114 5.24 12.83 -1.42
CA GLU A 114 5.12 12.34 -0.06
C GLU A 114 3.67 12.42 0.45
N ILE A 115 3.25 11.35 1.11
CA ILE A 115 1.93 11.25 1.72
C ILE A 115 1.79 12.32 2.80
N PRO A 116 0.76 13.19 2.76
CA PRO A 116 0.59 14.28 3.72
C PRO A 116 0.68 13.79 5.16
N THR A 117 1.62 14.37 5.90
CA THR A 117 1.84 14.06 7.31
C THR A 117 0.60 14.40 8.15
N GLY A 118 0.32 13.59 9.17
CA GLY A 118 -0.74 13.89 10.15
C GLY A 118 -2.18 13.62 9.67
N LYS A 119 -2.36 13.07 8.47
CA LYS A 119 -3.65 12.55 8.02
C LYS A 119 -3.72 11.03 8.14
N PRO A 120 -4.87 10.46 8.53
CA PRO A 120 -5.14 9.04 8.38
C PRO A 120 -4.91 8.60 6.92
N LEU A 121 -4.30 7.43 6.74
CA LEU A 121 -3.95 6.93 5.41
C LEU A 121 -5.19 6.73 4.52
N ASP A 122 -6.28 6.26 5.10
CA ASP A 122 -7.57 6.09 4.43
C ASP A 122 -8.15 7.43 3.93
N GLU A 123 -8.07 8.49 4.74
CA GLU A 123 -8.47 9.84 4.32
C GLU A 123 -7.63 10.31 3.13
N PHE A 124 -6.31 10.12 3.19
CA PHE A 124 -5.42 10.49 2.08
C PHE A 124 -5.74 9.71 0.80
N LEU A 125 -5.87 8.39 0.88
CA LEU A 125 -6.17 7.54 -0.28
C LEU A 125 -7.48 7.97 -0.94
N GLY A 126 -8.51 8.33 -0.15
CA GLY A 126 -9.78 8.85 -0.66
C GLY A 126 -9.70 10.20 -1.40
N THR A 127 -8.55 10.88 -1.38
CA THR A 127 -8.33 12.13 -2.15
C THR A 127 -7.56 11.94 -3.44
N ILE A 128 -7.05 10.72 -3.70
CA ILE A 128 -6.23 10.43 -4.87
C ILE A 128 -7.13 10.28 -6.09
N ALA A 129 -6.70 10.88 -7.20
CA ALA A 129 -7.28 10.65 -8.53
C ALA A 129 -6.16 10.34 -9.53
N TRP A 130 -6.27 9.19 -10.20
CA TRP A 130 -5.25 8.74 -11.13
C TRP A 130 -5.62 9.08 -12.58
N PRO A 131 -4.68 9.62 -13.39
CA PRO A 131 -4.92 9.80 -14.82
C PRO A 131 -5.01 8.46 -15.54
N ASP A 132 -5.62 8.46 -16.73
CA ASP A 132 -5.79 7.26 -17.58
C ASP A 132 -4.47 6.60 -18.00
N ALA A 133 -3.35 7.31 -17.88
CA ALA A 133 -2.02 6.78 -18.13
C ALA A 133 -1.55 5.78 -17.08
N VAL A 134 -2.11 5.85 -15.86
CA VAL A 134 -1.73 5.01 -14.73
C VAL A 134 -2.57 3.74 -14.75
N THR A 135 -1.93 2.60 -15.03
CA THR A 135 -2.56 1.28 -15.13
C THR A 135 -2.88 0.68 -13.75
N GLY A 136 -2.12 1.09 -12.74
CA GLY A 136 -2.27 0.65 -11.35
C GLY A 136 -1.49 1.52 -10.39
N CYS A 137 -1.57 1.24 -9.10
CA CYS A 137 -0.80 1.93 -8.07
C CYS A 137 -0.27 0.94 -7.05
N ALA A 138 0.76 1.36 -6.32
CA ALA A 138 1.30 0.59 -5.22
C ALA A 138 1.60 1.48 -4.01
N LEU A 139 1.53 0.90 -2.81
CA LEU A 139 1.84 1.58 -1.57
C LEU A 139 2.78 0.70 -0.74
N THR A 140 3.84 1.31 -0.23
CA THR A 140 4.71 0.70 0.78
C THR A 140 4.52 1.38 2.12
N VAL A 141 4.26 0.58 3.16
CA VAL A 141 4.08 1.04 4.55
C VAL A 141 4.80 0.12 5.52
N GLU A 142 5.26 0.69 6.63
CA GLU A 142 5.79 -0.08 7.76
C GLU A 142 4.76 -0.16 8.89
N ARG A 143 4.66 -1.31 9.54
CA ARG A 143 3.66 -1.62 10.57
C ARG A 143 4.26 -2.40 11.72
N LEU A 144 3.76 -2.10 12.92
CA LEU A 144 3.84 -3.01 14.05
C LEU A 144 2.66 -3.98 13.98
N MET A 145 2.96 -5.26 14.09
CA MET A 145 1.98 -6.32 14.21
C MET A 145 2.26 -7.16 15.45
N LEU A 146 1.23 -7.85 15.93
CA LEU A 146 1.37 -8.82 16.99
C LEU A 146 1.09 -10.21 16.43
N PRO A 147 1.81 -11.24 16.88
CA PRO A 147 1.41 -12.61 16.57
C PRO A 147 0.05 -12.90 17.21
N PRO A 148 -0.73 -13.85 16.66
CA PRO A 148 -2.06 -14.19 17.18
C PRO A 148 -2.08 -14.55 18.69
N SER A 149 -0.98 -15.10 19.21
CA SER A 149 -0.81 -15.38 20.65
C SER A 149 -0.81 -14.13 21.52
N ALA A 150 -0.20 -13.04 21.04
CA ALA A 150 -0.13 -11.76 21.73
C ALA A 150 -1.41 -10.93 21.52
N GLU A 151 -2.01 -10.99 20.34
CA GLU A 151 -3.30 -10.32 20.06
C GLU A 151 -4.40 -10.77 21.03
N ALA A 152 -4.45 -12.06 21.38
CA ALA A 152 -5.41 -12.59 22.34
C ALA A 152 -5.27 -12.00 23.77
N GLN A 153 -4.14 -11.33 24.06
CA GLN A 153 -3.82 -10.73 25.35
C GLN A 153 -4.07 -9.21 25.38
N VAL A 154 -4.47 -8.61 24.25
CA VAL A 154 -4.76 -7.18 24.16
C VAL A 154 -5.87 -6.80 25.15
N PRO A 155 -5.64 -5.84 26.06
CA PRO A 155 -6.68 -5.39 26.98
C PRO A 155 -7.85 -4.71 26.23
N LYS A 156 -9.09 -5.06 26.59
CA LYS A 156 -10.30 -4.63 25.88
C LYS A 156 -10.72 -3.18 26.14
N ASP A 157 -10.20 -2.59 27.22
CA ASP A 157 -10.62 -1.26 27.70
C ASP A 157 -9.63 -0.14 27.29
N LEU A 158 -8.71 -0.43 26.38
CA LEU A 158 -7.79 0.58 25.84
C LEU A 158 -8.52 1.44 24.80
N ASP A 159 -8.29 2.75 24.91
CA ASP A 159 -8.57 3.66 23.80
C ASP A 159 -7.51 3.50 22.69
N GLU A 160 -7.71 4.21 21.59
CA GLU A 160 -6.86 4.13 20.42
C GLU A 160 -5.38 4.36 20.74
N ALA A 161 -5.09 5.42 21.50
CA ALA A 161 -3.73 5.78 21.91
C ALA A 161 -3.12 4.75 22.87
N GLY A 162 -3.92 4.23 23.82
CA GLY A 162 -3.51 3.18 24.74
C GLY A 162 -3.17 1.88 24.02
N LEU A 163 -3.94 1.52 23.00
CA LEU A 163 -3.68 0.34 22.17
C LEU A 163 -2.36 0.49 21.39
N THR A 164 -2.14 1.64 20.72
CA THR A 164 -0.88 1.90 20.02
C THR A 164 0.32 1.75 20.93
N LYS A 165 0.25 2.36 22.12
CA LYS A 165 1.34 2.29 23.10
C LYS A 165 1.59 0.85 23.55
N TRP A 166 0.53 0.11 23.86
CA TRP A 166 0.64 -1.28 24.31
C TRP A 166 1.29 -2.18 23.25
N VAL A 167 0.89 -2.04 21.98
CA VAL A 167 1.50 -2.77 20.85
C VAL A 167 2.99 -2.39 20.70
N ALA A 168 3.31 -1.10 20.77
CA ALA A 168 4.68 -0.61 20.63
C ALA A 168 5.63 -1.12 21.74
N GLU A 169 5.12 -1.33 22.95
CA GLU A 169 5.89 -1.82 24.09
C GLU A 169 5.90 -3.37 24.18
N HIS A 170 5.08 -4.07 23.39
CA HIS A 170 4.95 -5.52 23.50
C HIS A 170 6.25 -6.25 23.09
N PRO A 171 6.70 -7.27 23.85
CA PRO A 171 7.94 -7.99 23.57
C PRO A 171 7.87 -8.86 22.31
N GLU A 172 6.70 -9.42 22.01
CA GLU A 172 6.46 -10.22 20.81
C GLU A 172 6.05 -9.39 19.58
N ARG A 173 6.13 -8.05 19.64
CA ARG A 173 5.80 -7.22 18.48
C ARG A 173 6.74 -7.54 17.33
N GLN A 174 6.19 -7.55 16.14
CA GLN A 174 6.95 -7.71 14.91
C GLN A 174 6.79 -6.46 14.06
N GLU A 175 7.87 -6.06 13.41
CA GLU A 175 7.87 -4.96 12.46
C GLU A 175 7.87 -5.52 11.05
N VAL A 176 6.89 -5.10 10.26
CA VAL A 176 6.69 -5.56 8.90
C VAL A 176 6.64 -4.39 7.95
N ARG A 177 7.34 -4.52 6.83
CA ARG A 177 7.15 -3.66 5.67
C ARG A 177 6.24 -4.40 4.70
N MET A 178 5.21 -3.70 4.25
CA MET A 178 4.21 -4.23 3.33
C MET A 178 4.22 -3.36 2.09
N THR A 179 4.43 -3.98 0.93
CA THR A 179 4.27 -3.34 -0.38
C THR A 179 3.06 -3.96 -1.05
N VAL A 180 2.02 -3.19 -1.31
CA VAL A 180 0.77 -3.66 -1.89
C VAL A 180 0.55 -2.94 -3.21
N ALA A 181 0.23 -3.68 -4.27
CA ALA A 181 -0.05 -3.13 -5.59
C ALA A 181 -1.37 -3.64 -6.14
N VAL A 182 -2.08 -2.76 -6.85
CA VAL A 182 -3.33 -3.08 -7.53
C VAL A 182 -3.34 -2.47 -8.93
N LEU A 183 -4.00 -3.15 -9.86
CA LEU A 183 -4.29 -2.66 -11.21
C LEU A 183 -5.78 -2.30 -11.33
N ARG A 184 -6.11 -1.46 -12.31
CA ARG A 184 -7.49 -1.06 -12.61
C ARG A 184 -8.42 -2.23 -12.96
N ASP A 185 -7.89 -3.35 -13.41
CA ASP A 185 -8.66 -4.57 -13.73
C ASP A 185 -8.98 -5.43 -12.49
N GLY A 186 -8.58 -4.98 -11.30
CA GLY A 186 -8.76 -5.69 -10.03
C GLY A 186 -7.64 -6.67 -9.69
N THR A 187 -6.65 -6.85 -10.55
CA THR A 187 -5.45 -7.65 -10.24
C THR A 187 -4.72 -7.01 -9.07
N ARG A 188 -4.34 -7.82 -8.08
CA ARG A 188 -3.62 -7.35 -6.89
C ARG A 188 -2.48 -8.28 -6.52
N GLU A 189 -1.47 -7.72 -5.88
CA GLU A 189 -0.31 -8.44 -5.37
C GLU A 189 0.22 -7.74 -4.12
N SER A 190 0.85 -8.49 -3.23
CA SER A 190 1.50 -7.93 -2.04
C SER A 190 2.84 -8.60 -1.78
N ALA A 191 3.78 -7.85 -1.22
CA ALA A 191 5.02 -8.34 -0.64
C ALA A 191 5.09 -7.95 0.83
N LEU A 192 5.51 -8.90 1.68
CA LEU A 192 5.74 -8.71 3.10
C LEU A 192 7.19 -9.04 3.43
N ARG A 193 7.85 -8.11 4.11
CA ARG A 193 9.20 -8.24 4.63
C ARG A 193 9.18 -8.04 6.14
N LEU A 194 9.75 -8.98 6.88
CA LEU A 194 9.87 -8.89 8.33
C LEU A 194 11.22 -8.27 8.68
N ARG A 195 11.25 -7.32 9.63
CA ARG A 195 12.51 -6.69 10.09
C ARG A 195 13.50 -7.69 10.67
N GLU A 196 13.00 -8.73 11.35
CA GLU A 196 13.85 -9.82 11.89
C GLU A 196 14.47 -10.70 10.81
N LYS A 197 13.90 -10.70 9.59
CA LYS A 197 14.31 -11.51 8.44
C LYS A 197 14.50 -10.62 7.22
N ASP A 198 15.27 -9.56 7.38
CA ASP A 198 15.45 -8.53 6.36
C ASP A 198 16.40 -9.00 5.23
N SER A 199 15.88 -9.85 4.35
CA SER A 199 16.57 -10.36 3.16
C SER A 199 15.62 -10.43 1.99
N ALA A 200 16.12 -10.13 0.78
CA ALA A 200 15.36 -10.26 -0.47
C ALA A 200 14.84 -11.70 -0.72
N THR A 201 15.48 -12.71 -0.14
CA THR A 201 15.06 -14.12 -0.25
C THR A 201 13.97 -14.53 0.74
N GLU A 202 13.69 -13.70 1.75
CA GLU A 202 12.71 -13.98 2.81
C GLU A 202 11.41 -13.19 2.61
N VAL A 203 11.28 -12.46 1.50
CA VAL A 203 10.08 -11.69 1.17
C VAL A 203 8.96 -12.63 0.77
N LEU A 204 7.84 -12.55 1.49
CA LEU A 204 6.64 -13.31 1.20
C LEU A 204 5.80 -12.55 0.18
N THR A 205 5.33 -13.21 -0.86
CA THR A 205 4.44 -12.61 -1.88
C THR A 205 3.10 -13.32 -1.95
N GLY A 206 2.04 -12.59 -2.30
CA GLY A 206 0.71 -13.16 -2.49
C GLY A 206 -0.41 -12.12 -2.52
N SER A 207 -1.41 -12.35 -3.39
CA SER A 207 -2.54 -11.44 -3.63
C SER A 207 -3.45 -11.21 -2.42
N GLU A 208 -3.46 -12.15 -1.47
CA GLU A 208 -4.36 -12.15 -0.31
C GLU A 208 -3.64 -11.84 1.02
N LEU A 209 -2.38 -11.42 0.97
CA LEU A 209 -1.61 -11.18 2.20
C LEU A 209 -2.09 -9.91 2.94
N VAL A 210 -2.52 -8.88 2.21
CA VAL A 210 -2.94 -7.59 2.80
C VAL A 210 -4.24 -7.08 2.15
N PRO A 211 -5.35 -7.80 2.31
CA PRO A 211 -6.59 -7.54 1.56
C PRO A 211 -7.16 -6.15 1.83
N GLY A 212 -7.15 -5.69 3.09
CA GLY A 212 -7.72 -4.38 3.45
C GLY A 212 -6.99 -3.19 2.82
N LEU A 213 -5.66 -3.27 2.66
CA LEU A 213 -4.90 -2.21 1.98
C LEU A 213 -5.07 -2.30 0.47
N ALA A 214 -5.17 -3.51 -0.09
CA ALA A 214 -5.45 -3.69 -1.52
C ALA A 214 -6.84 -3.15 -1.89
N GLU A 215 -7.85 -3.35 -1.04
CA GLU A 215 -9.19 -2.79 -1.22
C GLU A 215 -9.16 -1.25 -1.17
N ALA A 216 -8.47 -0.67 -0.18
CA ALA A 216 -8.31 0.78 -0.08
C ALA A 216 -7.59 1.39 -1.30
N LEU A 217 -6.57 0.72 -1.84
CA LEU A 217 -5.90 1.17 -3.07
C LEU A 217 -6.80 1.03 -4.30
N THR A 218 -7.56 -0.06 -4.40
CA THR A 218 -8.51 -0.26 -5.50
C THR A 218 -9.54 0.85 -5.54
N ALA A 219 -10.04 1.28 -4.38
CA ALA A 219 -10.99 2.37 -4.25
C ALA A 219 -10.46 3.71 -4.79
N THR A 220 -9.14 3.92 -4.88
CA THR A 220 -8.55 5.14 -5.48
C THR A 220 -8.75 5.25 -6.99
N PHE A 221 -9.22 4.17 -7.63
CA PHE A 221 -9.60 4.14 -9.03
C PHE A 221 -11.11 4.27 -9.26
N GLU A 222 -11.92 4.30 -8.20
CA GLU A 222 -13.37 4.52 -8.27
C GLU A 222 -13.65 6.04 -8.36
N GLU A 223 -14.63 6.45 -9.18
CA GLU A 223 -15.01 7.85 -9.42
C GLU A 223 -15.95 8.44 -8.36
#